data_AF-A0A1W9GDY5-F1
#
_entry.id   AF-A0A1W9GDY5-F1
#
_cell.length_a   1.000
_cell.length_b   1.000
_cell.length_c   1.000
_cell.angle_alpha   90.00
_cell.angle_beta   90.00
_cell.angle_gamma   90.00
#
_symmetry.space_group_name_H-M   'P 1'
#
loop_
_entity.id
_entity.type
_entity.pdbx_description
1 polymer ?
#
loop_
_entity_poly.entity_id
_entity_poly.type
_entity_poly.pdbx_seq_one_letter_code
_entity_poly.pdbx_strand_id
1 'polypeptide(L)'
;MKTDLEARANVESLDDLHAQRRDILAMFAPLKAMHGAFGLYDARRKALLEGLKVRTRERLMAANAKVTDAIVDAEAHNDPTYVAWLDEQFTDKVRYVQLEVEMDEIAERIRNRELSLQIFNSEVKLAR
;
A
#
# COMPACT_ATOMS: atom_id res chain seq x y z
N MET A 1 -19.92 2.20 -18.09
CA MET A 1 -21.02 2.57 -19.04
C MET A 1 -22.27 2.78 -18.19
N LYS A 2 -22.90 3.95 -18.23
CA LYS A 2 -24.07 4.22 -17.37
C LYS A 2 -25.30 3.45 -17.86
N THR A 3 -26.03 2.85 -16.93
CA THR A 3 -27.37 2.31 -17.17
C THR A 3 -28.38 3.45 -17.40
N ASP A 4 -29.52 3.15 -18.03
CA ASP A 4 -30.59 4.14 -18.24
C ASP A 4 -31.09 4.77 -16.93
N LEU A 5 -31.12 3.99 -15.84
CA LEU A 5 -31.51 4.48 -14.52
C LEU A 5 -30.49 5.47 -13.96
N GLU A 6 -29.20 5.18 -14.10
CA GLU A 6 -28.12 6.07 -13.67
C GLU A 6 -28.03 7.35 -14.51
N ALA A 7 -28.24 7.23 -15.84
CA ALA A 7 -28.30 8.38 -16.72
C ALA A 7 -29.45 9.32 -16.33
N ARG A 8 -30.64 8.76 -16.07
CA ARG A 8 -31.83 9.53 -15.64
C ARG A 8 -31.67 10.17 -14.26
N ALA A 9 -30.95 9.53 -13.36
CA ALA A 9 -30.66 10.07 -12.03
C ALA A 9 -29.46 11.06 -12.02
N ASN A 10 -28.78 11.28 -13.15
CA ASN A 10 -27.60 12.15 -13.30
C ASN A 10 -26.48 11.88 -12.28
N VAL A 11 -26.08 10.62 -12.19
CA VAL A 11 -25.16 10.13 -11.14
C VAL A 11 -23.94 9.45 -11.73
N GLU A 12 -22.93 9.22 -10.90
CA GLU A 12 -21.78 8.40 -11.28
C GLU A 12 -22.20 6.94 -11.54
N SER A 13 -21.49 6.27 -12.45
CA SER A 13 -21.76 4.86 -12.77
C SER A 13 -21.20 3.97 -11.66
N LEU A 14 -22.00 3.01 -11.18
CA LEU A 14 -21.51 1.98 -10.27
C LEU A 14 -20.42 1.13 -10.92
N ASP A 15 -20.54 0.82 -12.21
CA ASP A 15 -19.52 0.05 -12.93
C ASP A 15 -18.16 0.77 -12.93
N ASP A 16 -18.17 2.09 -13.14
CA ASP A 16 -16.95 2.89 -13.16
C ASP A 16 -16.34 2.99 -11.74
N LEU A 17 -17.16 3.12 -10.69
CA LEU A 17 -16.72 3.08 -9.30
C LEU A 17 -16.12 1.71 -8.91
N HIS A 18 -16.75 0.61 -9.36
CA HIS A 18 -16.23 -0.72 -9.14
C HIS A 18 -14.93 -0.98 -9.92
N ALA A 19 -14.78 -0.39 -11.12
CA ALA A 19 -13.53 -0.42 -11.86
C ALA A 19 -12.42 0.30 -11.08
N GLN A 20 -12.66 1.54 -10.65
CA GLN A 20 -11.72 2.29 -9.80
C GLN A 20 -11.31 1.49 -8.56
N ARG A 21 -12.28 0.87 -7.88
CA ARG A 21 -11.99 0.02 -6.71
C ARG A 21 -11.05 -1.14 -7.04
N ARG A 22 -11.23 -1.81 -8.18
CA ARG A 22 -10.35 -2.92 -8.61
C ARG A 22 -8.93 -2.42 -8.89
N ASP A 23 -8.79 -1.26 -9.51
CA ASP A 23 -7.48 -0.68 -9.82
C ASP A 23 -6.73 -0.30 -8.53
N ILE A 24 -7.43 0.32 -7.58
CA ILE A 24 -6.86 0.64 -6.26
C ILE A 24 -6.48 -0.64 -5.51
N LEU A 25 -7.31 -1.69 -5.55
CA LEU A 25 -6.99 -2.99 -4.94
C LEU A 25 -5.74 -3.63 -5.55
N ALA A 26 -5.54 -3.52 -6.86
CA ALA A 26 -4.36 -4.03 -7.54
C ALA A 26 -3.07 -3.34 -7.07
N MET A 27 -3.12 -2.02 -6.85
CA MET A 27 -2.01 -1.24 -6.28
C MET A 27 -1.80 -1.52 -4.78
N PHE A 28 -2.89 -1.73 -4.05
CA PHE A 28 -2.88 -1.88 -2.60
C PHE A 28 -2.34 -3.24 -2.13
N ALA A 29 -2.72 -4.32 -2.82
CA ALA A 29 -2.37 -5.69 -2.44
C ALA A 29 -0.86 -5.94 -2.19
N PRO A 30 0.07 -5.54 -3.09
CA PRO A 30 1.50 -5.75 -2.84
C PRO A 30 2.00 -4.96 -1.62
N LEU A 31 1.53 -3.72 -1.46
CA LEU A 31 1.93 -2.88 -0.34
C LEU A 31 1.36 -3.39 0.98
N LYS A 32 0.16 -3.98 0.98
CA LYS A 32 -0.42 -4.66 2.14
C LYS A 32 0.40 -5.89 2.54
N ALA A 33 0.84 -6.69 1.58
CA ALA A 33 1.70 -7.84 1.84
C ALA A 33 3.05 -7.41 2.46
N MET A 34 3.54 -6.23 2.10
CA MET A 34 4.79 -5.70 2.65
C MET A 34 4.62 -5.03 4.02
N HIS A 35 3.62 -4.15 4.16
CA HIS A 35 3.50 -3.20 5.28
C HIS A 35 2.26 -3.36 6.16
N GLY A 36 1.36 -4.26 5.81
CA GLY A 36 0.14 -4.55 6.58
C GLY A 36 0.41 -5.43 7.81
N ALA A 37 -0.67 -5.79 8.50
CA ALA A 37 -0.59 -6.79 9.58
C ALA A 37 -0.03 -8.11 9.04
N PHE A 38 0.95 -8.68 9.75
CA PHE A 38 1.70 -9.86 9.32
C PHE A 38 2.48 -9.66 8.01
N GLY A 39 2.80 -8.41 7.66
CA GLY A 39 3.58 -8.08 6.48
C GLY A 39 5.06 -8.49 6.57
N LEU A 40 5.74 -8.42 5.43
CA LEU A 40 7.12 -8.90 5.27
C LEU A 40 8.21 -7.88 5.57
N TYR A 41 7.86 -6.63 5.91
CA TYR A 41 8.82 -5.53 6.11
C TYR A 41 9.98 -5.90 7.04
N ASP A 42 9.69 -6.35 8.27
CA ASP A 42 10.75 -6.63 9.24
C ASP A 42 11.61 -7.84 8.83
N ALA A 43 11.02 -8.86 8.19
CA ALA A 43 11.76 -10.00 7.69
C ALA A 43 12.75 -9.58 6.58
N ARG A 44 12.31 -8.74 5.63
CA ARG A 44 13.17 -8.22 4.56
C ARG A 44 14.24 -7.28 5.11
N ARG A 45 13.89 -6.41 6.05
CA ARG A 45 14.84 -5.51 6.73
C ARG A 45 15.96 -6.29 7.41
N LYS A 46 15.60 -7.32 8.17
CA LYS A 46 16.56 -8.20 8.87
C LYS A 46 17.46 -8.93 7.87
N ALA A 47 16.89 -9.52 6.83
CA ALA A 47 17.66 -10.22 5.80
C ALA A 47 18.68 -9.30 5.11
N LEU A 48 18.27 -8.06 4.77
CA LEU A 48 19.17 -7.05 4.21
C LEU A 48 20.31 -6.69 5.16
N LEU A 49 19.98 -6.38 6.42
CA LEU A 49 20.98 -6.04 7.44
C LEU A 49 21.96 -7.20 7.68
N GLU A 50 21.49 -8.43 7.79
CA GLU A 50 22.38 -9.58 7.97
C GLU A 50 23.33 -9.77 6.79
N GLY A 51 22.86 -9.58 5.55
CA GLY A 51 23.72 -9.57 4.37
C GLY A 51 24.78 -8.46 4.41
N LEU A 52 24.40 -7.26 4.85
CA LEU A 52 25.32 -6.14 5.03
C LEU A 52 26.37 -6.42 6.11
N LYS A 53 25.96 -6.98 7.25
CA LYS A 53 26.87 -7.34 8.34
C LYS A 53 27.92 -8.35 7.90
N VAL A 54 27.55 -9.36 7.10
CA VAL A 54 28.51 -10.34 6.55
C VAL A 54 29.53 -9.62 5.66
N ARG A 55 29.09 -8.79 4.72
CA ARG A 55 30.00 -8.00 3.85
C ARG A 55 30.93 -7.10 4.65
N THR A 56 30.42 -6.44 5.69
CA THR A 56 31.21 -5.60 6.58
C THR A 56 32.27 -6.41 7.32
N ARG A 57 31.93 -7.58 7.86
CA ARG A 57 32.90 -8.47 8.52
C ARG A 57 34.02 -8.87 7.57
N GLU A 58 33.68 -9.34 6.36
CA GLU A 58 34.66 -9.73 5.35
C GLU A 58 35.61 -8.58 5.00
N ARG A 59 35.06 -7.38 4.79
CA ARG A 59 35.83 -6.18 4.50
C ARG A 59 36.80 -5.81 5.63
N LEU A 60 36.34 -5.82 6.88
CA LEU A 60 37.18 -5.48 8.04
C LEU A 60 38.27 -6.54 8.27
N MET A 61 37.95 -7.83 8.08
CA MET A 61 38.93 -8.93 8.17
C MET A 61 40.01 -8.79 7.10
N ALA A 62 39.63 -8.51 5.85
CA ALA A 62 40.58 -8.30 4.75
C ALA A 62 41.50 -7.09 5.00
N ALA A 63 41.01 -6.08 5.71
CA ALA A 63 41.78 -4.91 6.12
C ALA A 63 42.64 -5.12 7.38
N ASN A 64 42.65 -6.33 7.98
CA ASN A 64 43.25 -6.61 9.29
C ASN A 64 42.77 -5.64 10.40
N ALA A 65 41.53 -5.14 10.30
CA ALA A 65 40.93 -4.26 11.27
C ALA A 65 40.31 -5.06 12.43
N LYS A 66 40.10 -4.40 13.57
CA LYS A 66 39.39 -5.01 14.71
C LYS A 66 37.93 -5.26 14.32
N VAL A 67 37.49 -6.51 14.37
CA VAL A 67 36.11 -6.90 14.10
C VAL A 67 35.38 -7.09 15.42
N THR A 68 34.45 -6.20 15.72
CA THR A 68 33.49 -6.37 16.84
C THR A 68 32.08 -6.30 16.30
N ASP A 69 31.15 -6.99 16.94
CA ASP A 69 29.74 -6.94 16.53
C ASP A 69 29.17 -5.52 16.60
N ALA A 70 29.62 -4.69 17.55
CA ALA A 70 29.21 -3.30 17.65
C ALA A 70 29.65 -2.46 16.42
N ILE A 71 30.88 -2.65 15.93
CA ILE A 71 31.37 -1.96 14.72
C ILE A 71 30.61 -2.45 13.49
N VAL A 72 30.42 -3.77 13.39
CA VAL A 72 29.72 -4.39 12.25
C VAL A 72 28.28 -3.91 12.16
N ASP A 73 27.56 -3.91 13.28
CA ASP A 73 26.18 -3.42 13.34
C ASP A 73 26.12 -1.93 13.01
N ALA A 74 27.00 -1.11 13.59
CA ALA A 74 27.01 0.33 13.34
C ALA A 74 27.27 0.65 11.87
N GLU A 75 28.25 -0.01 11.23
CA GLU A 75 28.52 0.21 9.82
C GLU A 75 27.41 -0.33 8.91
N ALA A 76 26.82 -1.50 9.21
CA ALA A 76 25.72 -2.04 8.41
C ALA A 76 24.47 -1.14 8.44
N HIS A 77 24.18 -0.50 9.58
CA HIS A 77 23.08 0.47 9.68
C HIS A 77 23.39 1.83 9.03
N ASN A 78 24.66 2.16 8.83
CA ASN A 78 25.09 3.37 8.12
C ASN A 78 25.40 3.10 6.64
N ASP A 79 25.23 1.87 6.17
CA ASP A 79 25.48 1.53 4.76
C ASP A 79 24.48 2.29 3.86
N PRO A 80 24.95 2.98 2.81
CA PRO A 80 24.07 3.73 1.91
C PRO A 80 22.95 2.89 1.29
N THR A 81 23.18 1.59 1.09
CA THR A 81 22.17 0.65 0.58
C THR A 81 21.02 0.48 1.56
N TYR A 82 21.32 0.40 2.86
CA TYR A 82 20.30 0.27 3.90
C TYR A 82 19.50 1.56 4.05
N VAL A 83 20.18 2.71 4.01
CA VAL A 83 19.54 4.03 4.06
C VAL A 83 18.60 4.22 2.87
N ALA A 84 19.08 3.96 1.65
CA ALA A 84 18.25 4.05 0.45
C ALA A 84 17.05 3.10 0.49
N TRP A 85 17.24 1.89 1.00
CA TRP A 85 16.14 0.94 1.19
C TRP A 85 15.10 1.49 2.19
N LEU A 86 15.52 2.07 3.31
CA LEU A 86 14.59 2.67 4.27
C LEU A 86 13.77 3.81 3.66
N ASP A 87 14.39 4.67 2.84
CA ASP A 87 13.70 5.77 2.17
C ASP A 87 12.66 5.28 1.16
N GLU A 88 13.00 4.24 0.38
CA GLU A 88 12.07 3.57 -0.52
C GLU A 88 10.89 2.98 0.26
N GLN A 89 11.17 2.26 1.35
CA GLN A 89 10.13 1.63 2.16
C GLN A 89 9.26 2.65 2.90
N PHE A 90 9.80 3.82 3.26
CA PHE A 90 9.01 4.92 3.80
C PHE A 90 8.02 5.43 2.75
N THR A 91 8.50 5.63 1.52
CA THR A 91 7.65 6.07 0.39
C THR A 91 6.54 5.06 0.11
N ASP A 92 6.87 3.77 0.07
CA ASP A 92 5.89 2.69 -0.09
C ASP A 92 4.88 2.66 1.06
N LYS A 93 5.32 2.90 2.31
CA LYS A 93 4.43 2.95 3.46
C LYS A 93 3.47 4.15 3.38
N VAL A 94 3.92 5.31 2.93
CA VAL A 94 3.04 6.47 2.70
C VAL A 94 2.00 6.12 1.64
N ARG A 95 2.41 5.52 0.51
CA ARG A 95 1.48 5.12 -0.54
C ARG A 95 0.48 4.07 -0.06
N TYR A 96 0.92 3.12 0.76
CA TYR A 96 0.06 2.11 1.39
C TYR A 96 -1.08 2.78 2.18
N VAL A 97 -0.75 3.73 3.06
CA VAL A 97 -1.74 4.43 3.89
C VAL A 97 -2.70 5.27 3.03
N GLN A 98 -2.19 5.93 1.99
CA GLN A 98 -3.05 6.66 1.05
C GLN A 98 -4.06 5.72 0.37
N LEU A 99 -3.61 4.56 -0.09
CA LEU A 99 -4.48 3.57 -0.72
C LEU A 99 -5.50 2.96 0.25
N GLU A 100 -5.20 2.85 1.56
CA GLU A 100 -6.20 2.47 2.56
C GLU A 100 -7.33 3.49 2.62
N VAL A 101 -7.00 4.78 2.67
CA VAL A 101 -8.00 5.86 2.69
C VAL A 101 -8.80 5.89 1.39
N GLU A 102 -8.14 5.82 0.23
CA GLU A 102 -8.80 5.76 -1.09
C GLU A 102 -9.78 4.56 -1.17
N MET A 103 -9.44 3.43 -0.53
CA MET A 103 -10.29 2.24 -0.48
C MET A 103 -11.55 2.42 0.36
N ASP A 104 -11.43 3.14 1.48
CA ASP A 104 -12.58 3.45 2.34
C ASP A 104 -13.50 4.47 1.66
N GLU A 105 -12.92 5.51 1.04
CA GLU A 105 -13.65 6.53 0.30
C GLU A 105 -14.43 5.94 -0.89
N ILE A 106 -13.80 5.08 -1.70
CA ILE A 106 -14.49 4.45 -2.84
C ILE A 106 -15.61 3.52 -2.36
N ALA A 107 -15.42 2.82 -1.24
CA ALA A 107 -16.44 1.97 -0.65
C ALA A 107 -17.64 2.81 -0.15
N GLU A 108 -17.40 3.97 0.43
CA GLU A 108 -18.45 4.89 0.86
C GLU A 108 -19.20 5.51 -0.32
N ARG A 109 -18.50 5.91 -1.39
CA ARG A 109 -19.11 6.38 -2.65
C ARG A 109 -20.02 5.34 -3.27
N ILE A 110 -19.59 4.07 -3.33
CA ILE A 110 -20.41 2.95 -3.82
C ILE A 110 -21.68 2.81 -2.97
N ARG A 111 -21.56 2.76 -1.63
CA ARG A 111 -22.73 2.64 -0.74
C ARG A 111 -23.73 3.79 -0.92
N ASN A 112 -23.25 5.03 -0.97
CA ASN A 112 -24.09 6.21 -1.18
C ASN A 112 -24.80 6.17 -2.54
N ARG A 113 -24.13 5.63 -3.56
CA ARG A 113 -24.66 5.47 -4.91
C ARG A 113 -25.77 4.42 -4.96
N GLU A 114 -25.55 3.27 -4.35
CA GLU A 114 -26.57 2.20 -4.23
C GLU A 114 -27.83 2.71 -3.52
N LEU A 115 -27.67 3.41 -2.39
CA LEU A 115 -28.78 4.00 -1.64
C LEU A 115 -29.56 5.01 -2.48
N SER A 116 -28.86 5.87 -3.21
CA SER A 116 -29.48 6.88 -4.07
C SER A 116 -30.32 6.25 -5.21
N LEU A 117 -29.85 5.15 -5.80
CA LEU A 117 -30.63 4.39 -6.81
C LEU A 117 -31.88 3.76 -6.19
N GLN A 118 -31.77 3.22 -4.97
CA GLN A 118 -32.90 2.64 -4.26
C GLN A 118 -33.98 3.68 -3.95
N ILE A 119 -33.60 4.86 -3.44
CA ILE A 119 -34.52 5.97 -3.15
C ILE A 119 -35.21 6.42 -4.43
N PHE A 120 -34.47 6.71 -5.51
CA PHE A 120 -35.06 7.14 -6.78
C PHE A 120 -36.04 6.10 -7.35
N ASN A 121 -35.70 4.81 -7.28
CA ASN A 121 -36.59 3.74 -7.73
C ASN A 121 -37.86 3.66 -6.87
N SER A 122 -37.76 3.91 -5.56
CA SER A 122 -38.91 3.96 -4.66
C SER A 122 -39.85 5.14 -4.98
N GLU A 123 -39.31 6.31 -5.27
CA GLU A 123 -40.09 7.50 -5.66
C GLU A 123 -40.81 7.29 -7.00
N VAL A 124 -40.13 6.72 -8.00
CA VAL A 124 -40.72 6.41 -9.30
C VAL A 124 -41.87 5.40 -9.16
N LYS A 125 -41.81 4.47 -8.20
CA LYS A 125 -42.90 3.52 -7.92
C LYS A 125 -44.08 4.17 -7.22
N LEU A 126 -43.86 5.16 -6.34
CA LEU A 126 -44.92 5.87 -5.62
C LEU A 126 -45.66 6.89 -6.49
N ALA A 127 -45.00 7.42 -7.53
CA ALA A 127 -45.57 8.36 -8.48
C ALA A 127 -46.39 7.72 -9.62
N ARG A 128 -46.51 6.38 -9.64
CA ARG A 128 -47.31 5.61 -10.61
C ARG A 128 -48.55 5.04 -9.96
#